data_AF-A0A6G0SE30-F1
#
_entry.id   AF-A0A6G0SE30-F1
#
_cell.length_a   1.000
_cell.length_b   1.000
_cell.length_c   1.000
_cell.angle_alpha   90.00
_cell.angle_beta   90.00
_cell.angle_gamma   90.00
#
_symmetry.space_group_name_H-M   'P 1'
#
loop_
_entity.id
_entity.type
_entity.pdbx_description
1 polymer ?
#
loop_
_entity_poly.entity_id
_entity_poly.type
_entity_poly.pdbx_seq_one_letter_code
_entity_poly.pdbx_strand_id
1 'polypeptide(L)'
;MVQLELTCTIVGEGRAFDVKVDDRWKATKLQEAIQTKNKNDLGKVDAKDLQLYLAKKDGIWLTSAGAASVALGGDETLHGFEKMDPTLFIKNPKYFGANFQPGEGEVHVLVVVLKSPAGGVTAAATMTEEIPGAKRQRTEAAVDRTTSLNGRLVPIIEMAQQLNPETRLTVGSWLDIPLTNLGRFDTGLFVRKEYWDLHKMIKQRLESNDKIYRVLVVGSPGIGKSVFGVFLLLVLMVEKKDVAYRVFGQVAPYYFSWNGTKYEISRTPAAGKRYEGLFDGDDTGGALDSFLFLHAYVFASPRTTNYNHFVKEGCFKVCMNPWTKTECQQLADALHLDDEDQDDWLRRYNLVGGNPRFLFSTAETLDSLVERVKGDVPHDIEDLKRKIHLGIVARF
;
A
#
# COMPACT_ATOMS: atom_id res chain seq x y z
N MET A 1 25.52 31.52 28.35
CA MET A 1 25.02 31.43 26.97
C MET A 1 25.75 30.29 26.35
N VAL A 2 25.07 29.20 26.03
CA VAL A 2 25.70 28.02 25.43
C VAL A 2 25.16 27.90 24.02
N GLN A 3 26.04 27.94 23.02
CA GLN A 3 25.66 27.58 21.67
C GLN A 3 25.62 26.05 21.56
N LEU A 4 24.49 25.53 21.12
CA LEU A 4 24.24 24.12 20.86
C LEU A 4 24.17 23.91 19.36
N GLU A 5 24.68 22.78 18.90
CA GLU A 5 24.49 22.29 17.54
C GLU A 5 23.60 21.04 17.62
N LEU A 6 22.33 21.21 17.27
CA LEU A 6 21.33 20.15 17.37
C LEU A 6 21.15 19.47 16.02
N THR A 7 21.34 18.16 16.00
CA THR A 7 21.04 17.33 14.84
C THR A 7 19.53 17.10 14.74
N CYS A 8 18.95 17.51 13.62
CA CYS A 8 17.52 17.46 13.34
C CYS A 8 17.24 16.56 12.14
N THR A 9 16.06 15.93 12.09
CA THR A 9 15.61 15.12 10.94
C THR A 9 14.17 15.41 10.61
N ILE A 10 13.85 15.58 9.32
CA ILE A 10 12.45 15.63 8.85
C ILE A 10 11.90 14.20 8.79
N VAL A 11 10.77 13.98 9.47
CA VAL A 11 10.11 12.68 9.56
C VAL A 11 9.63 12.26 8.17
N GLY A 12 10.00 11.04 7.75
CA GLY A 12 9.70 10.51 6.41
C GLY A 12 10.74 10.83 5.35
N GLU A 13 11.64 11.79 5.58
CA GLU A 13 12.78 12.08 4.69
C GLU A 13 14.07 11.40 5.19
N GLY A 14 14.22 11.28 6.52
CA GLY A 14 15.30 10.51 7.15
C GLY A 14 16.71 11.11 7.05
N ARG A 15 16.86 12.28 6.40
CA ARG A 15 18.13 13.01 6.33
C ARG A 15 18.33 13.84 7.61
N ALA A 16 19.45 13.62 8.29
CA ALA A 16 19.87 14.41 9.45
C ALA A 16 20.65 15.66 9.01
N PHE A 17 20.44 16.78 9.70
CA PHE A 17 21.15 18.04 9.47
C PHE A 17 21.32 18.81 10.78
N ASP A 18 22.40 19.58 10.88
CA ASP A 18 22.74 20.28 12.11
C ASP A 18 22.30 21.75 12.10
N VAL A 19 21.69 22.18 13.21
CA VAL A 19 21.21 23.54 13.42
C VAL A 19 21.85 24.13 14.67
N LYS A 20 22.52 25.27 14.50
CA LYS A 20 23.13 26.02 15.60
C LYS A 20 22.09 26.92 16.27
N VAL A 21 21.95 26.81 17.58
CA VAL A 21 20.98 27.56 18.40
C VAL A 21 21.57 27.95 19.76
N ASP A 22 21.06 29.02 20.37
CA ASP A 22 21.38 29.39 21.76
C ASP A 22 20.42 28.64 22.70
N ASP A 23 20.95 28.05 23.77
CA ASP A 23 20.18 27.30 24.76
C ASP A 23 19.08 28.14 25.45
N ARG A 24 19.23 29.47 25.47
CA ARG A 24 18.24 30.44 25.98
C ARG A 24 17.21 30.86 24.95
N TRP A 25 17.25 30.33 23.73
CA TRP A 25 16.20 30.57 22.74
C TRP A 25 14.96 29.73 23.01
N LYS A 26 13.81 30.20 22.55
CA LYS A 26 12.56 29.44 22.55
C LYS A 26 12.53 28.46 21.38
N ALA A 27 11.74 27.39 21.50
CA ALA A 27 11.56 26.42 20.43
C ALA A 27 11.01 27.05 19.12
N THR A 28 10.31 28.19 19.18
CA THR A 28 9.96 28.99 17.97
C THR A 28 11.17 29.45 17.15
N LYS A 29 12.25 29.86 17.81
CA LYS A 29 13.50 30.25 17.12
C LYS A 29 14.21 29.06 16.51
N LEU A 30 14.06 27.87 17.10
CA LEU A 30 14.54 26.63 16.50
C LEU A 30 13.75 26.28 15.22
N GLN A 31 12.42 26.46 15.21
CA GLN A 31 11.61 26.31 13.99
C GLN A 31 12.07 27.24 12.86
N GLU A 32 12.30 28.54 13.16
CA GLU A 32 12.81 29.52 12.19
C GLU A 32 14.21 29.13 11.66
N ALA A 33 15.10 28.66 12.54
CA ALA A 33 16.44 28.22 12.17
C ALA A 33 16.41 26.98 11.26
N ILE A 34 15.57 25.99 11.57
CA ILE A 34 15.34 24.79 10.75
C ILE A 34 14.79 25.16 9.37
N GLN A 35 13.78 26.02 9.33
CA GLN A 35 13.18 26.51 8.08
C GLN A 35 14.22 27.22 7.22
N THR A 36 15.04 28.09 7.84
CA THR A 36 16.07 28.86 7.12
C THR A 36 17.16 27.95 6.56
N LYS A 37 17.58 26.94 7.31
CA LYS A 37 18.61 25.97 6.89
C LYS A 37 18.12 25.08 5.73
N ASN A 38 16.85 24.71 5.73
CA ASN A 38 16.27 23.77 4.74
C ASN A 38 15.24 24.44 3.81
N LYS A 39 15.42 25.73 3.46
CA LYS A 39 14.46 26.46 2.59
C LYS A 39 14.18 25.76 1.25
N ASN A 40 15.18 25.06 0.69
CA ASN A 40 15.05 24.37 -0.58
C ASN A 40 14.22 23.07 -0.46
N ASP A 41 14.38 22.35 0.65
CA ASP A 41 13.74 21.04 0.89
C ASP A 41 12.35 21.17 1.53
N LEU A 42 12.15 22.21 2.37
CA LEU A 42 10.86 22.52 3.00
C LEU A 42 9.94 23.40 2.13
N GLY A 43 10.42 23.92 0.99
CA GLY A 43 9.63 24.71 0.04
C GLY A 43 8.99 25.98 0.66
N LYS A 44 7.73 26.29 0.29
CA LYS A 44 6.96 27.44 0.80
C LYS A 44 6.32 27.21 2.19
N VAL A 45 6.84 26.29 3.00
CA VAL A 45 6.29 26.00 4.32
C VAL A 45 6.76 27.07 5.32
N ASP A 46 5.81 27.69 6.02
CA ASP A 46 6.13 28.66 7.06
C ASP A 46 6.75 27.95 8.28
N ALA A 47 7.70 28.59 8.97
CA ALA A 47 8.31 28.03 10.18
C ALA A 47 7.28 27.62 11.25
N LYS A 48 6.13 28.32 11.32
CA LYS A 48 5.03 28.04 12.25
C LYS A 48 4.31 26.71 11.95
N ASP A 49 4.39 26.22 10.72
CA ASP A 49 3.74 24.97 10.27
C ASP A 49 4.64 23.75 10.51
N LEU A 50 5.87 23.96 11.01
CA LEU A 50 6.77 22.91 11.47
C LEU A 50 6.39 22.49 12.89
N GLN A 51 6.16 21.21 13.13
CA GLN A 51 6.04 20.68 14.49
C GLN A 51 7.35 20.00 14.89
N LEU A 52 7.88 20.36 16.05
CA LEU A 52 9.12 19.80 16.58
C LEU A 52 8.82 18.80 17.68
N TYR A 53 9.53 17.67 17.67
CA TYR A 53 9.47 16.63 18.69
C TYR A 53 10.88 16.27 19.14
N LEU A 54 11.06 15.92 20.41
CA LEU A 54 12.31 15.35 20.87
C LEU A 54 12.48 13.98 20.20
N ALA A 55 13.64 13.76 19.59
CA ALA A 55 14.01 12.47 19.01
C ALA A 55 14.44 11.47 20.10
N LYS A 56 13.70 11.43 21.21
CA LYS A 56 13.99 10.63 22.39
C LYS A 56 12.90 9.60 22.56
N LYS A 57 13.28 8.32 22.60
CA LYS A 57 12.37 7.19 22.84
C LYS A 57 12.88 6.40 24.04
N ASP A 58 12.01 6.17 25.01
CA ASP A 58 12.34 5.46 26.26
C ASP A 58 13.58 6.02 26.99
N GLY A 59 13.78 7.34 26.91
CA GLY A 59 14.90 8.02 27.56
C GLY A 59 16.21 8.06 26.75
N ILE A 60 16.25 7.47 25.55
CA ILE A 60 17.44 7.36 24.70
C ILE A 60 17.24 8.17 23.42
N TRP A 61 18.26 8.92 22.99
CA TRP A 61 18.23 9.64 21.71
C TRP A 61 18.28 8.65 20.55
N LEU A 62 17.51 8.92 19.50
CA LEU A 62 17.52 8.09 18.32
C LEU A 62 18.84 8.25 17.57
N THR A 63 19.31 7.16 16.98
CA THR A 63 20.33 7.25 15.92
C THR A 63 19.69 7.71 14.62
N SER A 64 20.50 8.10 13.63
CA SER A 64 19.98 8.43 12.29
C SER A 64 19.13 7.32 11.67
N ALA A 65 19.50 6.04 11.88
CA ALA A 65 18.71 4.90 11.41
C ALA A 65 17.38 4.74 12.19
N GLY A 66 17.41 5.01 13.50
CA GLY A 66 16.23 5.06 14.34
C GLY A 66 15.26 6.15 13.90
N ALA A 67 15.77 7.37 13.69
CA ALA A 67 15.01 8.53 13.21
C ALA A 67 14.45 8.32 11.80
N ALA A 68 15.20 7.69 10.89
CA ALA A 68 14.73 7.36 9.54
C ALA A 68 13.60 6.31 9.53
N SER A 69 13.54 5.46 10.55
CA SER A 69 12.47 4.48 10.74
C SER A 69 11.22 5.08 11.40
N VAL A 70 11.29 6.33 11.84
CA VAL A 70 10.15 7.05 12.41
C VAL A 70 9.21 7.47 11.28
N ALA A 71 7.95 7.04 11.39
CA ALA A 71 6.88 7.41 10.48
C ALA A 71 5.78 8.15 11.23
N LEU A 72 5.08 9.05 10.52
CA LEU A 72 3.92 9.75 11.07
C LEU A 72 2.76 8.80 11.32
N GLY A 73 2.00 9.08 12.37
CA GLY A 73 0.68 8.50 12.57
C GLY A 73 -0.28 8.93 11.47
N GLY A 74 -1.42 8.25 11.40
CA GLY A 74 -2.44 8.53 10.39
C GLY A 74 -3.07 9.92 10.49
N ASP A 75 -2.85 10.66 11.58
CA ASP A 75 -3.36 12.01 11.83
C ASP A 75 -2.33 13.13 11.56
N GLU A 76 -1.24 12.80 10.86
CA GLU A 76 -0.10 13.71 10.64
C GLU A 76 0.60 14.18 11.93
N THR A 77 0.30 13.54 13.06
CA THR A 77 1.06 13.73 14.30
C THR A 77 2.02 12.58 14.52
N LEU A 78 3.08 12.90 15.25
CA LEU A 78 4.09 11.92 15.58
C LEU A 78 3.81 11.33 16.96
N HIS A 79 3.40 10.07 16.98
CA HIS A 79 3.10 9.35 18.22
C HIS A 79 4.35 8.72 18.83
N GLY A 80 4.42 8.69 20.16
CA GLY A 80 5.54 8.07 20.90
C GLY A 80 6.78 8.95 21.09
N PHE A 81 6.68 10.23 20.71
CA PHE A 81 7.73 11.24 20.90
C PHE A 81 7.16 12.48 21.58
N GLU A 82 7.97 13.15 22.41
CA GLU A 82 7.53 14.32 23.14
C GLU A 82 7.52 15.55 22.22
N LYS A 83 6.34 16.13 21.99
CA LYS A 83 6.18 17.35 21.21
C LYS A 83 6.74 18.55 21.98
N MET A 84 7.58 19.36 21.33
CA MET A 84 8.08 20.59 21.91
C MET A 84 6.99 21.68 21.87
N ASP A 85 6.62 22.20 23.04
CA ASP A 85 5.92 23.47 23.20
C ASP A 85 6.78 24.64 22.68
N PRO A 86 6.32 25.39 21.66
CA PRO A 86 7.05 26.51 21.07
C PRO A 86 7.41 27.63 22.05
N THR A 87 6.68 27.78 23.15
CA THR A 87 6.85 28.86 24.12
C THR A 87 7.98 28.62 25.13
N LEU A 88 8.42 27.37 25.29
CA LEU A 88 9.47 26.97 26.22
C LEU A 88 10.86 27.15 25.63
N PHE A 89 11.83 27.41 26.52
CA PHE A 89 13.24 27.53 26.17
C PHE A 89 13.87 26.17 25.84
N ILE A 90 14.88 26.15 24.97
CA ILE A 90 15.62 24.93 24.59
C ILE A 90 16.28 24.28 25.82
N LYS A 91 16.88 25.08 26.71
CA LYS A 91 17.45 24.60 27.99
C LYS A 91 16.44 24.14 29.05
N ASN A 92 15.14 24.15 28.74
CA ASN A 92 14.14 23.67 29.69
C ASN A 92 14.47 22.21 30.07
N PRO A 93 14.42 21.83 31.37
CA PRO A 93 14.70 20.46 31.80
C PRO A 93 13.86 19.39 31.12
N LYS A 94 12.67 19.73 30.59
CA LYS A 94 11.84 18.81 29.79
C LYS A 94 12.45 18.48 28.43
N TYR A 95 13.32 19.33 27.89
CA TYR A 95 13.97 19.14 26.59
C TYR A 95 15.41 18.67 26.79
N PHE A 96 16.36 19.58 26.66
CA PHE A 96 17.78 19.29 26.72
C PHE A 96 18.36 19.52 28.13
N GLY A 97 17.71 20.38 28.93
CA GLY A 97 18.21 20.80 30.24
C GLY A 97 19.39 21.76 30.16
N ALA A 98 19.84 22.24 31.32
CA ALA A 98 21.02 23.10 31.40
C ALA A 98 22.30 22.26 31.21
N ASN A 99 23.25 22.77 30.41
CA ASN A 99 24.53 22.13 30.08
C ASN A 99 24.45 20.85 29.21
N PHE A 100 23.38 20.70 28.43
CA PHE A 100 23.30 19.63 27.42
C PHE A 100 24.49 19.66 26.46
N GLN A 101 25.04 18.48 26.13
CA GLN A 101 26.04 18.30 25.10
C GLN A 101 25.55 17.26 24.08
N PRO A 102 25.38 17.64 22.80
CA PRO A 102 25.02 16.71 21.73
C PRO A 102 26.03 15.56 21.61
N GLY A 103 25.56 14.32 21.57
CA GLY A 103 26.40 13.14 21.33
C GLY A 103 26.62 12.86 19.84
N GLU A 104 27.73 12.21 19.50
CA GLU A 104 28.02 11.81 18.12
C GLU A 104 27.04 10.72 17.65
N GLY A 105 26.42 10.93 16.48
CA GLY A 105 25.45 10.00 15.89
C GLY A 105 24.03 10.07 16.47
N GLU A 106 23.77 10.99 17.39
CA GLU A 106 22.45 11.22 17.99
C GLU A 106 21.62 12.22 17.18
N VAL A 107 20.37 11.86 16.91
CA VAL A 107 19.35 12.79 16.43
C VAL A 107 18.64 13.35 17.65
N HIS A 108 18.48 14.67 17.68
CA HIS A 108 17.97 15.43 18.82
C HIS A 108 16.53 15.88 18.61
N VAL A 109 16.17 16.24 17.37
CA VAL A 109 14.87 16.81 17.04
C VAL A 109 14.28 16.16 15.80
N LEU A 110 13.03 15.71 15.88
CA LEU A 110 12.22 15.27 14.75
C LEU A 110 11.33 16.42 14.29
N VAL A 111 11.36 16.71 13.00
CA VAL A 111 10.63 17.81 12.37
C VAL A 111 9.51 17.22 11.52
N VAL A 112 8.28 17.63 11.81
CA VAL A 112 7.08 17.23 11.06
C VAL A 112 6.53 18.44 10.33
N VAL A 113 6.19 18.25 9.05
CA VAL A 113 5.68 19.32 8.18
C VAL A 113 4.19 19.12 7.98
N LEU A 114 3.36 20.07 8.44
CA LEU A 114 1.94 20.09 8.10
C LEU A 114 1.73 20.88 6.80
N LYS A 115 1.00 20.31 5.84
CA LYS A 115 0.62 21.03 4.62
C LYS A 115 -0.71 21.73 4.82
N SER A 116 -0.68 23.06 4.89
CA SER A 116 -1.89 23.89 4.90
C SER A 116 -2.66 23.78 3.57
N PRO A 117 -4.00 23.71 3.58
CA PRO A 117 -4.83 23.64 2.38
C PRO A 117 -5.01 25.04 1.78
N ALA A 118 -4.48 25.28 0.57
CA ALA A 118 -4.67 26.53 -0.14
C ALA A 118 -5.68 26.39 -1.30
N GLY A 119 -6.88 26.97 -1.08
CA GLY A 119 -7.69 27.71 -2.07
C GLY A 119 -8.45 26.95 -3.17
N GLY A 120 -9.78 27.02 -3.17
CA GLY A 120 -10.66 26.38 -4.16
C GLY A 120 -11.29 27.30 -5.23
N VAL A 121 -12.06 26.62 -6.13
CA VAL A 121 -13.08 27.05 -7.12
C VAL A 121 -12.54 27.84 -8.34
N THR A 122 -12.80 27.53 -9.63
CA THR A 122 -14.10 27.40 -10.35
C THR A 122 -14.02 26.64 -11.69
N ALA A 123 -15.21 26.26 -12.17
CA ALA A 123 -15.53 25.45 -13.35
C ALA A 123 -15.21 26.05 -14.74
N ALA A 124 -15.17 25.12 -15.69
CA ALA A 124 -15.22 25.17 -17.15
C ALA A 124 -15.50 26.51 -17.87
N ALA A 125 -14.67 26.82 -18.88
CA ALA A 125 -15.11 27.15 -20.24
C ALA A 125 -13.94 27.08 -21.23
N THR A 126 -14.25 26.46 -22.37
CA THR A 126 -13.53 26.29 -23.63
C THR A 126 -12.83 27.55 -24.15
N MET A 127 -11.63 27.43 -24.72
CA MET A 127 -11.33 27.90 -26.09
C MET A 127 -10.11 27.16 -26.66
N THR A 128 -10.31 26.75 -27.90
CA THR A 128 -9.50 26.04 -28.87
C THR A 128 -8.29 26.84 -29.36
N GLU A 129 -7.16 26.17 -29.59
CA GLU A 129 -6.38 26.32 -30.82
C GLU A 129 -5.72 24.97 -31.18
N GLU A 130 -6.05 24.51 -32.37
CA GLU A 130 -5.59 23.32 -33.11
C GLU A 130 -4.57 23.89 -34.15
N ILE A 131 -3.48 23.29 -34.64
CA ILE A 131 -3.14 22.00 -35.30
C ILE A 131 -1.59 22.03 -35.58
N PRO A 132 -0.86 21.09 -36.26
CA PRO A 132 -0.96 19.63 -36.54
C PRO A 132 0.34 18.85 -36.23
N GLY A 133 0.42 17.51 -36.23
CA GLY A 133 -0.56 16.47 -36.52
C GLY A 133 0.10 15.08 -36.53
N ALA A 134 -0.65 14.04 -36.18
CA ALA A 134 -0.55 12.68 -36.70
C ALA A 134 -1.78 11.89 -36.23
N LYS A 135 -2.79 11.77 -37.11
CA LYS A 135 -3.99 10.96 -36.89
C LYS A 135 -3.62 9.47 -36.86
N ARG A 136 -4.16 8.72 -35.89
CA ARG A 136 -4.59 7.32 -36.07
C ARG A 136 -5.75 6.98 -35.11
N GLN A 137 -6.74 6.31 -35.68
CA GLN A 137 -8.13 6.14 -35.22
C GLN A 137 -8.29 5.50 -33.84
N ARG A 138 -9.24 6.02 -33.05
CA ARG A 138 -9.73 5.44 -31.79
C ARG A 138 -11.25 5.50 -31.78
N THR A 139 -11.91 4.45 -32.27
CA THR A 139 -13.35 4.27 -31.98
C THR A 139 -13.85 2.83 -32.04
N GLU A 140 -13.22 1.91 -32.78
CA GLU A 140 -13.70 0.52 -32.87
C GLU A 140 -13.06 -0.44 -31.85
N ALA A 141 -11.82 -0.19 -31.41
CA ALA A 141 -11.07 -1.09 -30.52
C ALA A 141 -11.55 -1.14 -29.05
N ALA A 142 -12.39 -0.20 -28.61
CA ALA A 142 -12.90 -0.15 -27.23
C ALA A 142 -14.17 -0.99 -27.04
N VAL A 143 -15.00 -1.11 -28.07
CA VAL A 143 -16.22 -1.94 -28.07
C VAL A 143 -15.83 -3.41 -28.11
N ASP A 144 -14.87 -3.78 -28.96
CA ASP A 144 -14.40 -5.16 -29.15
C ASP A 144 -13.74 -5.76 -27.89
N ARG A 145 -12.92 -4.97 -27.17
CA ARG A 145 -12.35 -5.38 -25.87
C ARG A 145 -13.41 -5.56 -24.78
N THR A 146 -14.49 -4.79 -24.83
CA THR A 146 -15.54 -4.81 -23.80
C THR A 146 -16.45 -6.03 -23.93
N THR A 147 -16.82 -6.39 -25.17
CA THR A 147 -17.57 -7.62 -25.47
C THR A 147 -16.73 -8.87 -25.15
N SER A 148 -15.43 -8.85 -25.46
CA SER A 148 -14.49 -9.93 -25.13
C SER A 148 -14.34 -10.17 -23.62
N LEU A 149 -14.29 -9.12 -22.79
CA LEU A 149 -14.13 -9.29 -21.33
C LEU A 149 -15.40 -9.79 -20.62
N ASN A 150 -16.59 -9.37 -21.09
CA ASN A 150 -17.87 -9.87 -20.56
C ASN A 150 -17.94 -11.41 -20.73
N GLY A 151 -17.61 -11.92 -21.92
CA GLY A 151 -17.55 -13.36 -22.17
C GLY A 151 -16.54 -14.10 -21.28
N ARG A 152 -15.49 -13.41 -20.79
CA ARG A 152 -14.45 -13.99 -19.94
C ARG A 152 -14.79 -14.03 -18.46
N LEU A 153 -15.75 -13.22 -18.02
CA LEU A 153 -16.22 -13.24 -16.63
C LEU A 153 -17.42 -14.18 -16.44
N VAL A 154 -18.12 -14.57 -17.50
CA VAL A 154 -19.22 -15.55 -17.43
C VAL A 154 -18.79 -16.89 -16.79
N PRO A 155 -17.63 -17.49 -17.14
CA PRO A 155 -17.17 -18.72 -16.51
C PRO A 155 -17.00 -18.64 -14.99
N ILE A 156 -16.79 -17.44 -14.42
CA ILE A 156 -16.69 -17.27 -12.97
C ILE A 156 -18.04 -17.49 -12.28
N ILE A 157 -19.14 -17.16 -12.96
CA ILE A 157 -20.50 -17.36 -12.46
C ILE A 157 -20.78 -18.86 -12.41
N GLU A 158 -20.49 -19.57 -13.49
CA GLU A 158 -20.68 -21.02 -13.57
C GLU A 158 -19.86 -21.75 -12.51
N MET A 159 -18.58 -21.37 -12.36
CA MET A 159 -17.72 -21.90 -11.31
C MET A 159 -18.30 -21.63 -9.92
N ALA A 160 -18.69 -20.40 -9.61
CA ALA A 160 -19.27 -20.06 -8.31
C ALA A 160 -20.56 -20.83 -8.01
N GLN A 161 -21.38 -21.12 -9.04
CA GLN A 161 -22.59 -21.92 -8.90
C GLN A 161 -22.33 -23.42 -8.65
N GLN A 162 -21.20 -23.93 -9.14
CA GLN A 162 -20.81 -25.34 -8.96
C GLN A 162 -20.08 -25.60 -7.63
N LEU A 163 -19.54 -24.55 -6.99
CA LEU A 163 -18.86 -24.68 -5.70
C LEU A 163 -19.85 -25.06 -4.58
N ASN A 164 -19.52 -26.12 -3.83
CA ASN A 164 -20.26 -26.51 -2.63
C ASN A 164 -20.02 -25.49 -1.50
N PRO A 165 -21.04 -24.88 -0.88
CA PRO A 165 -20.88 -23.91 0.20
C PRO A 165 -20.05 -24.39 1.41
N GLU A 166 -20.11 -25.68 1.75
CA GLU A 166 -19.46 -26.25 2.93
C GLU A 166 -18.01 -26.69 2.67
N THR A 167 -17.71 -27.17 1.46
CA THR A 167 -16.39 -27.70 1.09
C THR A 167 -15.68 -26.85 0.04
N ARG A 168 -16.20 -25.65 -0.26
CA ARG A 168 -15.60 -24.72 -1.23
C ARG A 168 -14.19 -24.33 -0.80
N LEU A 169 -13.31 -24.15 -1.78
CA LEU A 169 -12.02 -23.50 -1.60
C LEU A 169 -11.27 -24.07 -0.39
N THR A 170 -11.01 -25.38 -0.42
CA THR A 170 -10.28 -26.09 0.64
C THR A 170 -8.84 -25.58 0.70
N VAL A 171 -8.32 -25.32 1.89
CA VAL A 171 -6.91 -24.89 2.05
C VAL A 171 -5.97 -25.93 1.43
N GLY A 172 -5.01 -25.47 0.65
CA GLY A 172 -4.05 -26.30 -0.08
C GLY A 172 -4.55 -26.81 -1.44
N SER A 173 -5.81 -26.55 -1.82
CA SER A 173 -6.31 -26.96 -3.13
C SER A 173 -5.93 -25.96 -4.23
N TRP A 174 -5.59 -26.48 -5.41
CA TRP A 174 -5.51 -25.73 -6.65
C TRP A 174 -6.86 -25.71 -7.36
N LEU A 175 -7.26 -24.54 -7.86
CA LEU A 175 -8.43 -24.38 -8.71
C LEU A 175 -8.02 -23.77 -10.04
N ASP A 176 -8.34 -24.46 -11.14
CA ASP A 176 -8.16 -23.93 -12.48
C ASP A 176 -9.19 -22.84 -12.74
N ILE A 177 -8.72 -21.59 -12.75
CA ILE A 177 -9.59 -20.44 -12.97
C ILE A 177 -9.48 -20.03 -14.45
N PRO A 178 -10.61 -19.99 -15.19
CA PRO A 178 -10.65 -19.62 -16.61
C PRO A 178 -10.46 -18.11 -16.86
N LEU A 179 -9.51 -17.48 -16.14
CA LEU A 179 -9.32 -16.03 -16.09
C LEU A 179 -7.90 -15.65 -16.47
N THR A 180 -7.50 -15.96 -17.70
CA THR A 180 -6.18 -15.62 -18.26
C THR A 180 -5.83 -14.12 -18.28
N ASN A 181 -6.74 -13.21 -17.89
CA ASN A 181 -6.52 -11.75 -17.90
C ASN A 181 -6.86 -11.01 -16.60
N LEU A 182 -7.05 -11.71 -15.47
CA LEU A 182 -7.25 -11.08 -14.16
C LEU A 182 -5.94 -10.73 -13.44
N GLY A 183 -4.81 -10.93 -14.12
CA GLY A 183 -3.45 -10.58 -13.71
C GLY A 183 -2.43 -11.38 -14.51
N ARG A 184 -1.14 -11.34 -14.12
CA ARG A 184 -0.10 -12.27 -14.63
C ARG A 184 -0.23 -13.63 -13.93
N PHE A 185 -1.39 -14.27 -14.08
CA PHE A 185 -1.67 -15.58 -13.50
C PHE A 185 -2.01 -16.51 -14.65
N ASP A 186 -1.08 -17.38 -15.01
CA ASP A 186 -1.24 -18.13 -16.25
C ASP A 186 -2.21 -19.32 -16.08
N THR A 187 -2.53 -19.81 -14.86
CA THR A 187 -3.30 -21.07 -14.74
C THR A 187 -4.23 -21.32 -13.53
N GLY A 188 -4.29 -20.52 -12.45
CA GLY A 188 -5.24 -20.87 -11.35
C GLY A 188 -5.13 -20.13 -10.01
N LEU A 189 -5.93 -20.60 -9.03
CA LEU A 189 -6.02 -20.12 -7.65
C LEU A 189 -5.60 -21.23 -6.68
N PHE A 190 -4.47 -21.04 -6.03
CA PHE A 190 -4.09 -21.83 -4.85
C PHE A 190 -4.70 -21.23 -3.59
N VAL A 191 -5.44 -22.04 -2.83
CA VAL A 191 -6.13 -21.58 -1.63
C VAL A 191 -5.21 -21.62 -0.41
N ARG A 192 -4.80 -20.46 0.06
CA ARG A 192 -3.98 -20.31 1.27
C ARG A 192 -4.80 -20.35 2.54
N LYS A 193 -4.19 -20.79 3.64
CA LYS A 193 -4.74 -20.61 4.99
C LYS A 193 -4.94 -19.13 5.31
N GLU A 194 -3.96 -18.30 4.95
CA GLU A 194 -3.99 -16.84 5.12
C GLU A 194 -5.25 -16.20 4.51
N TYR A 195 -5.77 -16.72 3.39
CA TYR A 195 -6.99 -16.18 2.77
C TYR A 195 -8.22 -16.34 3.68
N TRP A 196 -8.37 -17.52 4.29
CA TRP A 196 -9.43 -17.77 5.25
C TRP A 196 -9.23 -17.00 6.56
N ASP A 197 -7.99 -16.91 7.04
CA ASP A 197 -7.66 -16.14 8.26
C ASP A 197 -7.99 -14.65 8.07
N LEU A 198 -7.61 -14.06 6.94
CA LEU A 198 -7.95 -12.68 6.57
C LEU A 198 -9.45 -12.49 6.42
N HIS A 199 -10.13 -13.38 5.70
CA HIS A 199 -11.59 -13.31 5.52
C HIS A 199 -12.32 -13.34 6.88
N LYS A 200 -11.93 -14.24 7.78
CA LYS A 200 -12.48 -14.35 9.13
C LYS A 200 -12.24 -13.07 9.93
N MET A 201 -11.01 -12.56 9.94
CA MET A 201 -10.63 -11.34 10.66
C MET A 201 -11.44 -10.13 10.15
N ILE A 202 -11.53 -9.96 8.83
CA ILE A 202 -12.26 -8.86 8.21
C ILE A 202 -13.75 -8.97 8.57
N LYS A 203 -14.35 -10.16 8.40
CA LYS A 203 -15.76 -10.39 8.71
C LYS A 203 -16.10 -10.05 10.16
N GLN A 204 -15.32 -10.56 11.12
CA GLN A 204 -15.48 -10.25 12.53
C GLN A 204 -15.39 -8.74 12.81
N ARG A 205 -14.47 -8.05 12.13
CA ARG A 205 -14.29 -6.62 12.30
C ARG A 205 -15.48 -5.83 11.77
N LEU A 206 -16.00 -6.17 10.59
CA LEU A 206 -17.18 -5.55 9.98
C LEU A 206 -18.44 -5.79 10.84
N GLU A 207 -18.62 -7.00 11.37
CA GLU A 207 -19.75 -7.33 12.26
C GLU A 207 -19.67 -6.59 13.61
N SER A 208 -18.45 -6.33 14.11
CA SER A 208 -18.24 -5.65 15.40
C SER A 208 -18.41 -4.13 15.36
N ASN A 209 -18.37 -3.52 14.18
CA ASN A 209 -18.36 -2.07 14.05
C ASN A 209 -18.98 -1.63 12.71
N ASP A 210 -20.24 -1.21 12.78
CA ASP A 210 -21.06 -0.71 11.67
C ASP A 210 -20.51 0.57 11.01
N LYS A 211 -19.59 1.28 11.68
CA LYS A 211 -18.88 2.42 11.09
C LYS A 211 -17.78 2.00 10.14
N ILE A 212 -17.41 0.71 10.11
CA ILE A 212 -16.40 0.19 9.19
C ILE A 212 -17.11 -0.35 7.96
N TYR A 213 -16.86 0.31 6.83
CA TYR A 213 -17.40 -0.07 5.53
C TYR A 213 -16.34 -0.07 4.42
N ARG A 214 -15.09 0.23 4.77
CA ARG A 214 -13.94 0.18 3.87
C ARG A 214 -12.90 -0.79 4.42
N VAL A 215 -12.35 -1.64 3.56
CA VAL A 215 -11.31 -2.61 3.90
C VAL A 215 -10.13 -2.40 2.97
N LEU A 216 -8.97 -2.10 3.53
CA LEU A 216 -7.74 -1.95 2.76
C LEU A 216 -6.82 -3.14 3.03
N VAL A 217 -6.57 -3.96 2.01
CA VAL A 217 -5.65 -5.10 2.06
C VAL A 217 -4.34 -4.68 1.41
N VAL A 218 -3.28 -4.59 2.22
CA VAL A 218 -1.92 -4.26 1.77
C VAL A 218 -0.97 -5.43 1.89
N GLY A 219 0.20 -5.35 1.27
CA GLY A 219 1.25 -6.37 1.33
C GLY A 219 2.25 -6.21 0.20
N SER A 220 3.41 -6.87 0.29
CA SER A 220 4.48 -6.73 -0.70
C SER A 220 4.00 -6.98 -2.13
N PRO A 221 4.58 -6.30 -3.14
CA PRO A 221 4.29 -6.61 -4.54
C PRO A 221 4.55 -8.10 -4.81
N GLY A 222 3.56 -8.82 -5.34
CA GLY A 222 3.71 -10.24 -5.75
C GLY A 222 3.16 -11.24 -4.76
N ILE A 223 2.77 -10.78 -3.58
CA ILE A 223 2.35 -11.65 -2.48
C ILE A 223 0.98 -12.33 -2.66
N GLY A 224 0.23 -11.97 -3.70
CA GLY A 224 -1.07 -12.59 -4.02
C GLY A 224 -2.31 -11.76 -3.67
N LYS A 225 -2.20 -10.43 -3.48
CA LYS A 225 -3.37 -9.57 -3.14
C LYS A 225 -4.50 -9.63 -4.17
N SER A 226 -4.17 -9.55 -5.46
CA SER A 226 -5.15 -9.66 -6.55
C SER A 226 -5.84 -11.03 -6.57
N VAL A 227 -5.07 -12.10 -6.29
CA VAL A 227 -5.56 -13.48 -6.17
C VAL A 227 -6.52 -13.62 -4.98
N PHE A 228 -6.20 -12.99 -3.85
CA PHE A 228 -7.11 -12.92 -2.71
C PHE A 228 -8.42 -12.19 -3.05
N GLY A 229 -8.38 -11.17 -3.90
CA GLY A 229 -9.59 -10.53 -4.43
C GLY A 229 -10.49 -11.49 -5.23
N VAL A 230 -9.90 -12.37 -6.05
CA VAL A 230 -10.64 -13.43 -6.77
C VAL A 230 -11.19 -14.48 -5.80
N PHE A 231 -10.40 -14.89 -4.81
CA PHE A 231 -10.88 -15.77 -3.73
C PHE A 231 -12.10 -15.17 -3.04
N LEU A 232 -12.04 -13.88 -2.66
CA LEU A 232 -13.14 -13.21 -1.97
C LEU A 232 -14.37 -13.03 -2.88
N LEU A 233 -14.18 -12.79 -4.17
CA LEU A 233 -15.25 -12.77 -5.17
C LEU A 233 -16.01 -14.10 -5.19
N LEU A 234 -15.30 -15.23 -5.33
CA LEU A 234 -15.92 -16.56 -5.30
C LEU A 234 -16.63 -16.83 -3.97
N VAL A 235 -16.02 -16.41 -2.84
CA VAL A 235 -16.62 -16.55 -1.52
C VAL A 235 -17.96 -15.80 -1.43
N LEU A 236 -17.99 -14.53 -1.84
CA LEU A 236 -19.20 -13.71 -1.78
C LEU A 236 -20.27 -14.19 -2.77
N MET A 237 -19.87 -14.70 -3.93
CA MET A 237 -20.79 -15.24 -4.92
C MET A 237 -21.49 -16.53 -4.44
N VAL A 238 -20.77 -17.44 -3.80
CA VAL A 238 -21.38 -18.63 -3.19
C VAL A 238 -22.34 -18.25 -2.05
N GLU A 239 -22.07 -17.15 -1.35
CA GLU A 239 -22.96 -16.56 -0.34
C GLU A 239 -24.13 -15.78 -0.94
N LYS A 240 -24.29 -15.79 -2.27
CA LYS A 240 -25.36 -15.12 -3.02
C LYS A 240 -25.40 -13.61 -2.78
N LYS A 241 -24.25 -12.99 -2.48
CA LYS A 241 -24.11 -11.53 -2.33
C LYS A 241 -24.04 -10.86 -3.68
N ASP A 242 -24.56 -9.64 -3.78
CA ASP A 242 -24.34 -8.78 -4.94
C ASP A 242 -22.90 -8.24 -4.86
N VAL A 243 -22.09 -8.44 -5.90
CA VAL A 243 -20.65 -8.10 -5.89
C VAL A 243 -20.33 -7.16 -7.04
N ALA A 244 -19.58 -6.10 -6.78
CA ALA A 244 -19.01 -5.24 -7.82
C ALA A 244 -17.51 -5.49 -7.89
N TYR A 245 -17.00 -5.99 -9.01
CA TYR A 245 -15.59 -6.36 -9.14
C TYR A 245 -14.89 -5.53 -10.21
N ARG A 246 -13.80 -4.86 -9.82
CA ARG A 246 -12.94 -4.12 -10.74
C ARG A 246 -11.56 -4.76 -10.81
N VAL A 247 -11.27 -5.30 -11.99
CA VAL A 247 -9.98 -5.90 -12.35
C VAL A 247 -8.90 -4.82 -12.44
N PHE A 248 -7.65 -5.18 -12.12
CA PHE A 248 -6.51 -4.29 -12.28
C PHE A 248 -6.44 -3.70 -13.71
N GLY A 249 -6.19 -2.39 -13.80
CA GLY A 249 -6.08 -1.66 -15.07
C GLY A 249 -7.41 -1.35 -15.76
N GLN A 250 -8.55 -1.75 -15.19
CA GLN A 250 -9.88 -1.35 -15.67
C GLN A 250 -10.38 -0.10 -14.94
N VAL A 251 -11.07 0.77 -15.67
CA VAL A 251 -11.61 2.04 -15.12
C VAL A 251 -12.92 1.82 -14.35
N ALA A 252 -13.76 0.87 -14.78
CA ALA A 252 -15.09 0.66 -14.21
C ALA A 252 -15.29 -0.79 -13.72
N PRO A 253 -16.02 -1.00 -12.60
CA PRO A 253 -16.34 -2.33 -12.11
C PRO A 253 -17.37 -3.05 -13.00
N TYR A 254 -17.41 -4.37 -12.85
CA TYR A 254 -18.51 -5.24 -13.30
C TYR A 254 -19.41 -5.55 -12.10
N TYR A 255 -20.71 -5.46 -12.30
CA TYR A 255 -21.72 -5.71 -11.26
C TYR A 255 -22.33 -7.09 -11.47
N PHE A 256 -22.10 -7.98 -10.52
CA PHE A 256 -22.69 -9.30 -10.43
C PHE A 256 -23.89 -9.22 -9.48
N SER A 257 -25.10 -9.34 -10.04
CA SER A 257 -26.34 -9.23 -9.28
C SER A 257 -27.01 -10.60 -9.19
N TRP A 258 -27.27 -11.07 -7.98
CA TRP A 258 -28.03 -12.30 -7.76
C TRP A 258 -29.52 -12.03 -7.96
N ASN A 259 -30.17 -12.77 -8.85
CA ASN A 259 -31.60 -12.62 -9.16
C ASN A 259 -32.50 -13.66 -8.45
N GLY A 260 -31.93 -14.50 -7.58
CA GLY A 260 -32.63 -15.62 -6.94
C GLY A 260 -32.27 -16.98 -7.51
N THR A 261 -31.86 -17.05 -8.78
CA THR A 261 -31.54 -18.31 -9.50
C THR A 261 -30.12 -18.33 -10.05
N LYS A 262 -29.65 -17.19 -10.57
CA LYS A 262 -28.31 -17.03 -11.14
C LYS A 262 -27.80 -15.61 -10.95
N TYR A 263 -26.52 -15.44 -11.22
CA TYR A 263 -25.93 -14.11 -11.35
C TYR A 263 -26.18 -13.53 -12.74
N GLU A 264 -26.51 -12.25 -12.77
CA GLU A 264 -26.51 -11.41 -13.95
C GLU A 264 -25.33 -10.45 -13.88
N ILE A 265 -24.58 -10.31 -14.98
CA ILE A 265 -23.44 -9.41 -15.07
C ILE A 265 -23.82 -8.16 -15.87
N SER A 266 -23.46 -6.99 -15.33
CA SER A 266 -23.70 -5.70 -15.98
C SER A 266 -22.51 -4.74 -15.79
N ARG A 267 -22.43 -3.73 -16.66
CA ARG A 267 -21.53 -2.58 -16.52
C ARG A 267 -22.12 -1.46 -15.66
N THR A 268 -23.42 -1.55 -15.35
CA THR A 268 -24.15 -0.60 -14.53
C THR A 268 -24.77 -1.31 -13.32
N PRO A 269 -24.83 -0.63 -12.16
CA PRO A 269 -25.48 -1.20 -10.99
C PRO A 269 -26.99 -1.32 -11.22
N ALA A 270 -27.60 -2.37 -10.67
CA ALA A 270 -29.05 -2.50 -10.65
C ALA A 270 -29.65 -1.48 -9.68
N ALA A 271 -30.79 -0.91 -10.08
CA ALA A 271 -31.48 0.10 -9.27
C ALA A 271 -31.84 -0.44 -7.88
N GLY A 272 -31.52 0.35 -6.84
CA GLY A 272 -31.84 0.02 -5.44
C GLY A 272 -30.98 -1.09 -4.81
N LYS A 273 -30.01 -1.66 -5.54
CA LYS A 273 -29.07 -2.65 -4.98
C LYS A 273 -27.82 -1.98 -4.42
N ARG A 274 -27.26 -2.59 -3.38
CA ARG A 274 -25.93 -2.27 -2.84
C ARG A 274 -25.03 -3.48 -3.00
N TYR A 275 -23.74 -3.24 -3.20
CA TYR A 275 -22.78 -4.26 -3.60
C TYR A 275 -21.63 -4.41 -2.59
N GLU A 276 -21.08 -5.61 -2.47
CA GLU A 276 -19.73 -5.80 -1.94
C GLU A 276 -18.73 -5.40 -3.04
N GLY A 277 -18.06 -4.27 -2.87
CA GLY A 277 -17.16 -3.70 -3.88
C GLY A 277 -15.74 -4.22 -3.73
N LEU A 278 -15.22 -4.92 -4.72
CA LEU A 278 -13.90 -5.53 -4.75
C LEU A 278 -13.04 -4.83 -5.82
N PHE A 279 -11.97 -4.14 -5.40
CA PHE A 279 -11.18 -3.27 -6.27
C PHE A 279 -9.72 -3.67 -6.27
N ASP A 280 -9.25 -4.24 -7.38
CA ASP A 280 -7.85 -4.60 -7.57
C ASP A 280 -7.06 -3.43 -8.15
N GLY A 281 -5.91 -3.13 -7.56
CA GLY A 281 -5.06 -2.00 -7.93
C GLY A 281 -5.17 -0.79 -7.03
N ASP A 282 -4.49 0.27 -7.46
CA ASP A 282 -4.18 1.43 -6.66
C ASP A 282 -5.10 2.63 -6.92
N ASP A 283 -5.69 2.75 -8.11
CA ASP A 283 -6.67 3.80 -8.42
C ASP A 283 -7.98 3.56 -7.65
N THR A 284 -8.44 4.48 -6.80
CA THR A 284 -9.71 4.32 -6.08
C THR A 284 -10.94 4.64 -6.93
N GLY A 285 -10.77 4.97 -8.23
CA GLY A 285 -11.80 5.34 -9.20
C GLY A 285 -13.02 4.41 -9.28
N GLY A 286 -14.01 4.69 -8.44
CA GLY A 286 -15.25 3.93 -8.28
C GLY A 286 -15.50 3.45 -6.85
N ALA A 287 -14.48 3.17 -6.04
CA ALA A 287 -14.61 2.68 -4.65
C ALA A 287 -15.02 3.75 -3.63
N LEU A 288 -14.97 5.03 -4.03
CA LEU A 288 -15.29 6.17 -3.17
C LEU A 288 -16.77 6.53 -3.13
N ASP A 289 -17.59 5.87 -3.94
CA ASP A 289 -19.04 6.06 -3.93
C ASP A 289 -19.69 5.24 -2.80
N SER A 290 -19.82 5.85 -1.61
CA SER A 290 -20.24 5.15 -0.39
C SER A 290 -21.69 4.68 -0.40
N PHE A 291 -22.57 5.25 -1.24
CA PHE A 291 -23.98 4.84 -1.27
C PHE A 291 -24.20 3.55 -2.04
N LEU A 292 -23.33 3.24 -3.02
CA LEU A 292 -23.46 2.07 -3.86
C LEU A 292 -22.95 0.78 -3.20
N PHE A 293 -21.98 0.88 -2.29
CA PHE A 293 -21.35 -0.29 -1.68
C PHE A 293 -21.80 -0.51 -0.24
N LEU A 294 -22.04 -1.77 0.13
CA LEU A 294 -22.18 -2.20 1.52
C LEU A 294 -20.81 -2.11 2.21
N HIS A 295 -19.83 -2.77 1.61
CA HIS A 295 -18.43 -2.61 1.95
C HIS A 295 -17.61 -2.45 0.67
N ALA A 296 -16.52 -1.69 0.74
CA ALA A 296 -15.55 -1.57 -0.33
C ALA A 296 -14.21 -2.17 0.13
N TYR A 297 -13.60 -3.01 -0.70
CA TYR A 297 -12.34 -3.71 -0.47
C TYR A 297 -11.33 -3.25 -1.52
N VAL A 298 -10.19 -2.73 -1.09
CA VAL A 298 -9.10 -2.30 -1.99
C VAL A 298 -7.89 -3.19 -1.76
N PHE A 299 -7.39 -3.80 -2.83
CA PHE A 299 -6.20 -4.66 -2.83
C PHE A 299 -5.01 -3.89 -3.42
N ALA A 300 -4.21 -3.27 -2.57
CA ALA A 300 -3.20 -2.31 -3.02
C ALA A 300 -1.79 -2.61 -2.49
N SER A 301 -0.78 -2.21 -3.27
CA SER A 301 0.61 -2.28 -2.81
C SER A 301 0.89 -1.12 -1.83
N PRO A 302 1.88 -1.25 -0.93
CA PRO A 302 2.07 -0.31 0.19
C PRO A 302 2.54 1.09 -0.23
N ARG A 303 2.86 1.27 -1.52
CA ARG A 303 3.59 2.42 -2.05
C ARG A 303 2.76 3.37 -2.91
N THR A 304 1.43 3.30 -2.85
CA THR A 304 0.60 4.13 -3.72
C THR A 304 -0.12 5.19 -2.91
N THR A 305 0.10 6.45 -3.30
CA THR A 305 -0.63 7.65 -2.83
C THR A 305 -2.14 7.61 -3.13
N ASN A 306 -2.57 6.59 -3.88
CA ASN A 306 -3.82 6.55 -4.61
C ASN A 306 -5.03 6.07 -3.76
N TYR A 307 -4.79 5.52 -2.56
CA TYR A 307 -5.83 5.14 -1.59
C TYR A 307 -5.88 6.01 -0.33
N ASN A 308 -5.15 7.13 -0.29
CA ASN A 308 -5.18 8.05 0.86
C ASN A 308 -6.58 8.62 1.14
N HIS A 309 -7.43 8.77 0.10
CA HIS A 309 -8.82 9.17 0.28
C HIS A 309 -9.71 8.04 0.79
N PHE A 310 -9.36 6.80 0.48
CA PHE A 310 -10.10 5.62 0.90
C PHE A 310 -9.96 5.35 2.40
N VAL A 311 -8.77 5.56 2.97
CA VAL A 311 -8.48 5.27 4.39
C VAL A 311 -9.02 6.31 5.38
N LYS A 312 -9.49 7.47 4.91
CA LYS A 312 -9.92 8.60 5.76
C LYS A 312 -11.20 8.34 6.57
N GLU A 313 -12.02 7.36 6.18
CA GLU A 313 -13.34 7.14 6.79
C GLU A 313 -13.63 5.65 6.88
N GLY A 314 -14.06 5.19 8.06
CA GLY A 314 -14.63 3.85 8.24
C GLY A 314 -13.79 2.72 7.68
N CYS A 315 -12.45 2.86 7.75
CA CYS A 315 -11.53 1.95 7.08
C CYS A 315 -10.84 1.00 8.07
N PHE A 316 -10.88 -0.29 7.76
CA PHE A 316 -10.07 -1.31 8.39
C PHE A 316 -8.92 -1.71 7.47
N LYS A 317 -7.69 -1.42 7.90
CA LYS A 317 -6.47 -1.80 7.17
C LYS A 317 -5.93 -3.12 7.69
N VAL A 318 -5.66 -4.05 6.79
CA VAL A 318 -5.07 -5.36 7.08
C VAL A 318 -3.88 -5.63 6.16
N CYS A 319 -2.84 -6.28 6.69
CA CYS A 319 -1.66 -6.66 5.92
C CYS A 319 -1.73 -8.16 5.60
N MET A 320 -1.48 -8.52 4.35
CA MET A 320 -1.35 -9.90 3.89
C MET A 320 0.07 -10.38 4.14
N ASN A 321 0.20 -11.47 4.89
CA ASN A 321 1.49 -12.04 5.22
C ASN A 321 2.19 -12.68 4.02
N PRO A 322 3.53 -12.68 4.00
CA PRO A 322 4.30 -13.49 3.07
C PRO A 322 3.97 -14.98 3.16
N TRP A 323 4.28 -15.71 2.08
CA TRP A 323 4.03 -17.14 2.03
C TRP A 323 4.98 -17.88 2.97
N THR A 324 4.43 -18.78 3.77
CA THR A 324 5.24 -19.70 4.56
C THR A 324 5.89 -20.73 3.64
N LYS A 325 7.03 -21.29 4.06
CA LYS A 325 7.69 -22.37 3.32
C LYS A 325 6.75 -23.56 3.07
N THR A 326 5.89 -23.88 4.03
CA THR A 326 4.87 -24.93 3.91
C THR A 326 3.84 -24.62 2.83
N GLU A 327 3.34 -23.39 2.77
CA GLU A 327 2.42 -22.98 1.68
C GLU A 327 3.10 -23.06 0.30
N CYS A 328 4.38 -22.69 0.22
CA CYS A 328 5.14 -22.80 -1.02
C CYS A 328 5.34 -24.26 -1.45
N GLN A 329 5.66 -25.16 -0.53
CA GLN A 329 5.77 -26.60 -0.83
C GLN A 329 4.43 -27.14 -1.34
N GLN A 330 3.32 -26.83 -0.67
CA GLN A 330 1.98 -27.29 -1.10
C GLN A 330 1.63 -26.80 -2.50
N LEU A 331 2.01 -25.56 -2.84
CA LEU A 331 1.83 -25.05 -4.19
C LEU A 331 2.72 -25.77 -5.20
N ALA A 332 3.99 -26.03 -4.88
CA ALA A 332 4.89 -26.82 -5.73
C ALA A 332 4.33 -28.21 -6.01
N ASP A 333 3.83 -28.90 -4.97
CA ASP A 333 3.22 -30.22 -5.08
C ASP A 333 1.96 -30.18 -5.97
N ALA A 334 1.13 -29.15 -5.82
CA ALA A 334 -0.10 -28.97 -6.60
C ALA A 334 0.17 -28.62 -8.07
N LEU A 335 1.30 -27.99 -8.37
CA LEU A 335 1.75 -27.70 -9.73
C LEU A 335 2.43 -28.89 -10.40
N HIS A 336 2.64 -30.00 -9.67
CA HIS A 336 3.36 -31.18 -10.15
C HIS A 336 4.76 -30.85 -10.71
N LEU A 337 5.46 -29.94 -10.02
CA LEU A 337 6.85 -29.61 -10.34
C LEU A 337 7.72 -30.87 -10.23
N ASP A 338 8.64 -31.05 -11.18
CA ASP A 338 9.57 -32.17 -11.17
C ASP A 338 10.66 -32.00 -10.10
N ASP A 339 11.49 -33.03 -9.91
CA ASP A 339 12.52 -33.05 -8.86
C ASP A 339 13.57 -31.92 -9.04
N GLU A 340 13.85 -31.49 -10.28
CA GLU A 340 14.77 -30.36 -10.54
C GLU A 340 14.12 -29.03 -10.15
N ASP A 341 12.84 -28.85 -10.48
CA ASP A 341 12.05 -27.67 -10.11
C ASP A 341 11.80 -27.59 -8.59
N GLN A 342 11.69 -28.73 -7.89
CA GLN A 342 11.56 -28.79 -6.43
C GLN A 342 12.76 -28.15 -5.71
N ASP A 343 13.97 -28.40 -6.20
CA ASP A 343 15.19 -27.80 -5.65
C ASP A 343 15.30 -26.31 -6.01
N ASP A 344 14.82 -25.91 -7.19
CA ASP A 344 14.91 -24.52 -7.66
C ASP A 344 14.03 -23.57 -6.82
N TRP A 345 12.74 -23.87 -6.64
CA TRP A 345 11.86 -22.96 -5.88
C TRP A 345 12.33 -22.83 -4.42
N LEU A 346 12.90 -23.90 -3.85
CA LEU A 346 13.43 -23.88 -2.49
C LEU A 346 14.67 -22.99 -2.38
N ARG A 347 15.58 -23.04 -3.37
CA ARG A 347 16.73 -22.13 -3.46
C ARG A 347 16.28 -20.68 -3.58
N ARG A 348 15.27 -20.41 -4.41
CA ARG A 348 14.66 -19.07 -4.53
C ARG A 348 14.04 -18.62 -3.20
N TYR A 349 13.37 -19.51 -2.47
CA TYR A 349 12.78 -19.19 -1.17
C TYR A 349 13.83 -18.71 -0.17
N ASN A 350 14.99 -19.36 -0.11
CA ASN A 350 16.07 -18.95 0.77
C ASN A 350 16.70 -17.60 0.37
N LEU A 351 16.53 -17.17 -0.88
CA LEU A 351 17.09 -15.92 -1.41
C LEU A 351 16.13 -14.73 -1.23
N VAL A 352 14.85 -14.89 -1.55
CA VAL A 352 13.87 -13.78 -1.59
C VAL A 352 12.66 -13.96 -0.66
N GLY A 353 12.64 -15.04 0.12
CA GLY A 353 11.55 -15.38 1.02
C GLY A 353 10.28 -15.81 0.30
N GLY A 354 9.15 -15.75 1.02
CA GLY A 354 7.85 -16.23 0.57
C GLY A 354 7.11 -15.34 -0.40
N ASN A 355 7.67 -15.08 -1.58
CA ASN A 355 7.05 -14.27 -2.63
C ASN A 355 6.87 -15.08 -3.93
N PRO A 356 5.68 -15.67 -4.17
CA PRO A 356 5.44 -16.61 -5.27
C PRO A 356 5.81 -16.07 -6.66
N ARG A 357 5.73 -14.75 -6.85
CA ARG A 357 6.11 -14.11 -8.12
C ARG A 357 7.54 -14.46 -8.52
N PHE A 358 8.44 -14.60 -7.55
CA PHE A 358 9.84 -14.94 -7.80
C PHE A 358 10.06 -16.45 -7.73
N LEU A 359 9.40 -17.14 -6.79
CA LEU A 359 9.58 -18.57 -6.55
C LEU A 359 9.17 -19.45 -7.73
N PHE A 360 8.03 -19.14 -8.36
CA PHE A 360 7.45 -19.96 -9.43
C PHE A 360 7.47 -19.24 -10.78
N SER A 361 8.44 -18.34 -10.96
CA SER A 361 8.59 -17.58 -12.19
C SER A 361 9.26 -18.41 -13.27
N THR A 362 8.54 -18.71 -14.36
CA THR A 362 9.11 -19.32 -15.58
C THR A 362 9.87 -18.31 -16.44
N ALA A 363 9.65 -17.02 -16.24
CA ALA A 363 10.26 -15.93 -17.01
C ALA A 363 11.65 -15.51 -16.50
N GLU A 364 12.10 -16.04 -15.36
CA GLU A 364 13.34 -15.65 -14.70
C GLU A 364 14.11 -16.88 -14.21
N THR A 365 15.42 -16.93 -14.49
CA THR A 365 16.32 -17.98 -13.99
C THR A 365 16.84 -17.64 -12.60
N LEU A 366 17.21 -18.64 -11.80
CA LEU A 366 17.81 -18.44 -10.48
C LEU A 366 19.05 -17.53 -10.54
N ASP A 367 19.93 -17.69 -11.54
CA ASP A 367 21.11 -16.85 -11.70
C ASP A 367 20.74 -15.38 -11.94
N SER A 368 19.75 -15.12 -12.79
CA SER A 368 19.29 -13.74 -13.03
C SER A 368 18.64 -13.11 -11.80
N LEU A 369 17.98 -13.93 -10.96
CA LEU A 369 17.43 -13.51 -9.68
C LEU A 369 18.54 -13.19 -8.68
N VAL A 370 19.57 -14.04 -8.61
CA VAL A 370 20.76 -13.82 -7.78
C VAL A 370 21.47 -12.53 -8.19
N GLU A 371 21.70 -12.31 -9.49
CA GLU A 371 22.35 -11.08 -9.97
C GLU A 371 21.51 -9.84 -9.69
N ARG A 372 20.18 -9.95 -9.76
CA ARG A 372 19.29 -8.85 -9.36
C ARG A 372 19.35 -8.58 -7.86
N VAL A 373 19.32 -9.62 -7.03
CA VAL A 373 19.43 -9.49 -5.57
C VAL A 373 20.79 -8.88 -5.21
N LYS A 374 21.89 -9.38 -5.78
CA LYS A 374 23.23 -8.78 -5.63
C LYS A 374 23.28 -7.35 -6.14
N GLY A 375 22.62 -7.06 -7.26
CA GLY A 375 22.51 -5.72 -7.83
C GLY A 375 21.68 -4.78 -6.97
N ASP A 376 20.77 -5.30 -6.14
CA ASP A 376 19.99 -4.53 -5.16
C ASP A 376 20.71 -4.43 -3.81
N VAL A 377 21.67 -5.32 -3.50
CA VAL A 377 22.61 -5.16 -2.39
C VAL A 377 23.46 -3.91 -2.66
N PRO A 378 23.46 -2.92 -1.77
CA PRO A 378 24.28 -1.74 -1.96
C PRO A 378 25.78 -2.04 -1.91
N HIS A 379 26.54 -1.49 -2.85
CA HIS A 379 28.00 -1.63 -2.85
C HIS A 379 28.67 -0.79 -1.76
N ASP A 380 28.06 0.34 -1.44
CA ASP A 380 28.47 1.25 -0.39
C ASP A 380 27.26 2.03 0.15
N ILE A 381 27.51 2.90 1.12
CA ILE A 381 26.47 3.70 1.78
C ILE A 381 25.84 4.72 0.80
N GLU A 382 26.57 5.23 -0.18
CA GLU A 382 26.05 6.20 -1.15
C GLU A 382 25.19 5.52 -2.21
N ASP A 383 25.55 4.31 -2.62
CA ASP A 383 24.72 3.42 -3.42
C ASP A 383 23.48 2.97 -2.66
N LEU A 384 23.57 2.69 -1.35
CA LEU A 384 22.41 2.40 -0.50
C LEU A 384 21.46 3.59 -0.46
N LYS A 385 21.98 4.80 -0.22
CA LYS A 385 21.19 6.04 -0.24
C LYS A 385 20.54 6.28 -1.59
N ARG A 386 21.27 6.07 -2.69
CA ARG A 386 20.76 6.17 -4.07
C ARG A 386 19.65 5.15 -4.33
N LYS A 387 19.86 3.89 -3.95
CA LYS A 387 18.88 2.81 -4.10
C LYS A 387 17.65 3.00 -3.21
N ILE A 388 17.79 3.52 -1.99
CA ILE A 388 16.67 3.91 -1.12
C ILE A 388 15.88 5.05 -1.78
N HIS A 389 16.56 6.07 -2.28
CA HIS A 389 15.93 7.21 -2.95
C HIS A 389 15.17 6.80 -4.23
N LEU A 390 15.71 5.83 -4.98
CA LEU A 390 15.05 5.22 -6.14
C LEU A 390 14.00 4.15 -5.78
N GLY A 391 13.80 3.84 -4.50
CA GLY A 391 12.86 2.82 -4.03
C GLY A 391 13.23 1.38 -4.41
N ILE A 392 14.51 1.12 -4.72
CA ILE A 392 15.01 -0.17 -5.23
C ILE A 392 15.23 -1.18 -4.09
N VAL A 393 15.60 -0.74 -2.89
CA VAL A 393 16.02 -1.62 -1.76
C VAL A 393 14.92 -2.52 -1.18
N ALA A 394 13.69 -2.45 -1.70
CA ALA A 394 12.59 -3.34 -1.28
C ALA A 394 11.81 -3.87 -2.48
N ARG A 395 12.53 -4.45 -3.45
CA ARG A 395 11.97 -5.13 -4.62
C ARG A 395 11.63 -6.61 -4.39
N PHE A 396 12.01 -7.19 -3.26
CA PHE A 396 11.82 -8.62 -2.97
C PHE A 396 10.82 -8.87 -1.84
#